data_AF-A0A7Y7CGM3-F1
#
_entry.id   AF-A0A7Y7CGM3-F1
#
_cell.length_a   1.000
_cell.length_b   1.000
_cell.length_c   1.000
_cell.angle_alpha   90.00
_cell.angle_beta   90.00
_cell.angle_gamma   90.00
#
_symmetry.space_group_name_H-M   'P 1'
#
loop_
_entity.id
_entity.type
_entity.pdbx_description
1 polymer ?
#
loop_
_entity_poly.entity_id
_entity_poly.type
_entity_poly.pdbx_seq_one_letter_code
_entity_poly.pdbx_strand_id
1 'polypeptide(L)'
;MDAKVTLSFNKEVIESAKEFAEQNNISLSRLTEFLYRQLTSNQYRSIDELPIADWVSAVAEGQAEYHTKPRKLKKSDFYENK
;
A
#
# COMPACT_ATOMS: atom_id res chain seq x y z
N MET A 1 1.04 13.50 -29.88
CA MET A 1 0.20 12.57 -30.67
C MET A 1 -0.76 11.91 -29.69
N ASP A 2 -2.05 11.89 -30.00
CA ASP A 2 -3.02 11.18 -29.17
C ASP A 2 -3.00 9.69 -29.53
N ALA A 3 -2.70 8.84 -28.54
CA ALA A 3 -2.75 7.39 -28.66
C ALA A 3 -4.00 6.87 -27.93
N LYS A 4 -4.68 5.89 -28.53
CA LYS A 4 -5.83 5.20 -27.90
C LYS A 4 -5.38 3.84 -27.42
N VAL A 5 -5.84 3.45 -26.24
CA VAL A 5 -5.61 2.12 -25.67
C VAL A 5 -6.97 1.46 -25.44
N THR A 6 -7.11 0.20 -25.87
CA THR A 6 -8.28 -0.63 -25.56
C THR A 6 -7.82 -1.74 -24.62
N LEU A 7 -8.39 -1.79 -23.43
CA LEU A 7 -8.04 -2.74 -22.38
C LEU A 7 -9.27 -3.59 -22.05
N SER A 8 -9.06 -4.88 -21.84
CA SER A 8 -10.08 -5.77 -21.27
C SER A 8 -9.84 -5.91 -19.78
N PHE A 9 -10.87 -5.63 -18.99
CA PHE A 9 -10.85 -5.74 -17.52
C PHE A 9 -11.95 -6.67 -17.04
N ASN A 10 -11.76 -7.20 -15.84
CA ASN A 10 -12.88 -7.76 -15.09
C ASN A 10 -13.91 -6.65 -14.83
N LYS A 11 -15.19 -6.98 -14.98
CA LYS A 11 -16.31 -6.04 -14.86
C LYS A 11 -16.37 -5.36 -13.48
N GLU A 12 -16.22 -6.14 -12.41
CA GLU A 12 -16.30 -5.63 -11.04
C GLU A 12 -15.15 -4.65 -10.76
N VAL A 13 -13.94 -5.00 -11.22
CA VAL A 13 -12.75 -4.17 -11.05
C VAL A 13 -12.91 -2.82 -11.75
N ILE A 14 -13.41 -2.81 -13.00
CA ILE A 14 -13.57 -1.57 -13.75
C ILE A 14 -14.72 -0.70 -13.22
N GLU A 15 -15.75 -1.30 -12.64
CA GLU A 15 -16.83 -0.57 -11.96
C GLU A 15 -16.31 0.11 -10.69
N SER A 16 -15.61 -0.63 -9.81
CA SER A 16 -15.00 -0.03 -8.61
C SER A 16 -14.00 1.08 -8.94
N ALA A 17 -13.19 0.90 -10.00
CA ALA A 17 -12.24 1.93 -10.43
C ALA A 17 -12.94 3.20 -10.94
N LYS A 18 -14.09 3.06 -11.62
CA LYS A 18 -14.89 4.21 -12.06
C LYS A 18 -15.50 4.96 -10.89
N GLU A 19 -16.10 4.25 -9.94
CA GLU A 19 -16.66 4.85 -8.72
C GLU A 19 -15.59 5.62 -7.94
N PHE A 20 -14.40 5.03 -7.77
CA PHE A 20 -13.28 5.71 -7.14
C PHE A 20 -12.89 7.00 -7.89
N ALA A 21 -12.80 6.94 -9.22
CA ALA A 21 -12.46 8.12 -10.02
C ALA A 21 -13.53 9.23 -9.87
N GLU A 22 -14.81 8.87 -9.92
CA GLU A 22 -15.94 9.80 -9.74
C GLU A 22 -15.96 10.44 -8.35
N GLN A 23 -15.75 9.65 -7.29
CA GLN A 23 -15.65 10.17 -5.91
C GLN A 23 -14.51 11.20 -5.75
N ASN A 24 -13.43 11.02 -6.52
CA ASN A 24 -12.28 11.93 -6.53
C ASN A 24 -12.39 13.05 -7.59
N ASN A 25 -13.56 13.23 -8.22
CA ASN A 25 -13.83 14.23 -9.26
C ASN A 25 -12.85 14.18 -10.45
N ILE A 26 -12.39 12.97 -10.82
CA ILE A 26 -11.50 12.74 -11.96
C ILE A 26 -12.07 11.70 -12.90
N SER A 27 -11.84 11.84 -14.21
CA SER A 27 -12.24 10.82 -15.16
C SER A 27 -11.33 9.60 -15.06
N LEU A 28 -11.86 8.42 -15.39
CA LEU A 28 -11.07 7.19 -15.42
C LEU A 28 -9.84 7.34 -16.32
N SER A 29 -9.99 7.92 -17.52
CA SER A 29 -8.89 8.14 -18.45
C SER A 29 -7.81 9.06 -17.88
N ARG A 30 -8.22 10.11 -17.15
CA ARG A 30 -7.29 11.03 -16.47
C ARG A 30 -6.51 10.32 -15.37
N LEU A 31 -7.19 9.47 -14.60
CA LEU A 31 -6.60 8.64 -13.56
C LEU A 31 -5.57 7.67 -14.16
N THR A 32 -5.91 7.00 -15.27
CA THR A 32 -4.99 6.03 -15.90
C THR A 32 -3.77 6.72 -16.49
N GLU A 33 -3.95 7.85 -17.15
CA GLU A 33 -2.84 8.66 -17.67
C GLU A 33 -1.93 9.15 -16.53
N PHE A 34 -2.50 9.60 -15.42
CA PHE A 34 -1.73 10.00 -14.24
C PHE A 34 -0.89 8.86 -13.68
N LEU A 35 -1.46 7.65 -13.59
CA LEU A 35 -0.73 6.45 -13.18
C LEU A 35 0.41 6.14 -14.14
N TYR A 36 0.17 6.10 -15.46
CA TYR A 36 1.24 5.85 -16.43
C TYR A 36 2.36 6.89 -16.37
N ARG A 37 2.03 8.17 -16.17
CA ARG A 37 3.04 9.22 -15.96
C ARG A 37 3.85 8.96 -14.70
N GLN A 38 3.24 8.48 -13.62
CA GLN A 38 3.96 8.22 -12.37
C GLN A 38 4.78 6.93 -12.39
N LEU A 39 4.33 5.94 -13.16
CA LEU A 39 5.09 4.71 -13.42
C LEU A 39 6.30 4.98 -14.32
N THR A 40 6.19 5.91 -15.26
CA THR A 40 7.27 6.23 -16.23
C THR A 40 8.17 7.39 -15.80
N SER A 41 7.75 8.21 -14.82
CA SER A 41 8.55 9.35 -14.33
C SER A 41 9.78 8.91 -13.56
N ASN A 42 9.71 7.78 -12.87
CA ASN A 42 10.82 7.17 -12.16
C ASN A 42 11.34 5.96 -12.95
N GLN A 43 12.66 5.77 -12.93
CA GLN A 43 13.33 4.67 -13.63
C GLN A 43 13.20 3.36 -12.82
N TYR A 44 11.97 2.93 -12.54
CA TYR A 44 11.71 1.65 -11.90
C TYR A 44 12.09 0.53 -12.88
N ARG A 45 13.00 -0.34 -12.45
CA ARG A 45 13.49 -1.47 -13.27
C ARG A 45 12.59 -2.69 -13.15
N SER A 46 11.81 -2.78 -12.07
CA SER A 46 10.89 -3.88 -11.80
C SER A 46 9.61 -3.40 -11.12
N ILE A 47 8.56 -4.20 -11.19
CA ILE A 47 7.27 -3.90 -10.55
C ILE A 47 7.39 -3.86 -9.01
N ASP A 48 8.39 -4.56 -8.46
CA ASP A 48 8.70 -4.63 -7.03
C ASP A 48 9.30 -3.32 -6.49
N GLU A 49 9.83 -2.46 -7.38
CA GLU A 49 10.35 -1.15 -7.03
C GLU A 49 9.25 -0.06 -7.00
N LEU A 50 8.01 -0.40 -7.39
CA LEU A 50 6.91 0.55 -7.34
C LEU A 50 6.61 0.92 -5.88
N PRO A 51 6.54 2.23 -5.55
CA PRO A 51 6.21 2.65 -4.20
C PRO A 51 4.77 2.23 -3.91
N ILE A 52 4.64 1.15 -3.16
CA ILE A 52 3.39 0.75 -2.53
C ILE A 52 3.12 1.78 -1.43
N ALA A 53 1.91 2.31 -1.37
CA ALA A 53 1.53 3.22 -0.31
C ALA A 53 1.71 2.52 1.05
N ASP A 54 2.32 3.19 2.04
CA ASP A 54 2.71 2.60 3.33
C ASP A 54 1.57 1.83 4.03
N TRP A 55 0.31 2.24 3.80
CA TRP A 55 -0.87 1.59 4.36
C TRP A 55 -1.13 0.18 3.79
N VAL A 56 -0.77 -0.08 2.53
CA VAL A 56 -0.92 -1.41 1.93
C VAL A 56 0.13 -2.36 2.51
N SER A 57 1.36 -1.88 2.73
CA SER A 57 2.41 -2.64 3.43
C SER A 57 1.97 -2.98 4.86
N ALA A 58 1.38 -2.03 5.58
CA ALA A 58 0.87 -2.26 6.94
C ALA A 58 -0.27 -3.28 7.01
N VAL A 59 -1.10 -3.39 5.96
CA VAL A 59 -2.17 -4.40 5.88
C VAL A 59 -1.60 -5.77 5.50
N ALA A 60 -0.60 -5.82 4.62
CA ALA A 60 0.06 -7.07 4.21
C ALA A 60 0.91 -7.70 5.31
N GLU A 61 1.55 -6.88 6.16
CA GLU A 61 2.38 -7.34 7.28
C GLU A 61 1.57 -7.81 8.50
N GLY A 62 0.26 -7.51 8.54
CA GLY A 62 -0.62 -7.85 9.67
C GLY A 62 -0.46 -6.90 10.86
N GLN A 63 -1.43 -6.91 11.80
CA GLN A 63 -1.39 -6.02 12.97
C GLN A 63 -0.15 -6.32 13.82
N ALA A 64 0.67 -5.30 14.07
CA ALA A 64 1.84 -5.43 14.93
C ALA A 64 1.42 -5.83 16.35
N GLU A 65 1.65 -7.09 16.73
CA GLU A 65 1.43 -7.55 18.09
C GLU A 65 2.50 -6.98 19.03
N TYR A 66 2.07 -6.14 19.96
CA TYR A 66 2.95 -5.63 21.01
C TYR A 66 3.23 -6.75 22.02
N HIS A 67 4.36 -7.45 21.86
CA HIS A 67 4.86 -8.36 22.88
C HIS A 67 5.46 -7.57 24.04
N THR A 68 4.67 -7.39 25.11
CA THR A 68 5.19 -6.84 26.36
C THR A 68 6.22 -7.81 26.95
N LYS A 69 7.46 -7.34 27.13
CA LYS A 69 8.50 -8.17 27.76
C LYS A 69 8.11 -8.40 29.23
N PRO A 70 8.20 -9.64 29.74
CA PRO A 70 7.96 -9.89 31.16
C PRO A 70 8.93 -9.04 31.99
N ARG A 71 8.39 -8.45 33.07
CA ARG A 71 9.14 -7.59 33.99
C ARG A 71 10.39 -8.32 34.46
N LYS A 72 11.57 -7.78 34.12
CA LYS A 72 12.84 -8.28 34.65
C LYS A 72 12.82 -8.12 36.17
N LEU A 73 13.00 -9.22 36.90
CA LEU A 73 13.24 -9.21 38.34
C LEU A 73 14.39 -8.25 38.64
N LYS A 74 14.17 -7.29 39.55
CA LYS A 74 15.23 -6.38 39.96
C LYS A 74 16.25 -7.20 40.77
N LYS A 75 17.52 -6.79 40.70
CA LYS A 75 18.61 -7.46 41.42
C LYS A 75 18.32 -7.56 42.93
N SER A 76 17.58 -6.59 43.49
CA SER A 76 17.07 -6.61 44.88
C SER A 76 16.23 -7.84 45.18
N ASP A 77 15.30 -8.18 44.28
CA ASP A 77 14.29 -9.22 44.47
C ASP A 77 14.92 -10.63 44.39
N PHE A 78 16.10 -10.74 43.77
CA PHE A 78 16.90 -11.98 43.70
C PHE A 78 17.64 -12.27 45.01
N TYR A 79 18.00 -11.23 45.78
CA TYR A 79 18.74 -11.39 47.04
C TYR A 79 17.84 -11.51 48.27
N GLU A 80 16.56 -11.15 48.16
CA GLU A 80 15.57 -11.33 49.25
C GLU A 80 14.98 -12.75 49.31
N ASN A 81 15.10 -13.55 48.24
CA ASN A 81 14.59 -14.93 48.16
C ASN A 81 15.67 -16.01 48.41
N LYS A 82 16.79 -15.66 49.05
CA LYS A 82 17.87 -16.61 49.39
C LYS A 82 18.15 -16.58 50.89
#